data_AF-A0A7J9F575-F1
#
_entry.id   AF-A0A7J9F575-F1
#
_cell.length_a   1.000
_cell.length_b   1.000
_cell.length_c   1.000
_cell.angle_alpha   90.00
_cell.angle_beta   90.00
_cell.angle_gamma   90.00
#
_symmetry.space_group_name_H-M   'P 1'
#
loop_
_entity.id
_entity.type
_entity.pdbx_description
1 polymer ?
#
loop_
_entity_poly.entity_id
_entity_poly.type
_entity_poly.pdbx_seq_one_letter_code
_entity_poly.pdbx_strand_id
1 'polypeptide(L)'
;MVTALKEEINELKGELKIFKAVIGNGMLASKPKLQVMDVPKPKAFKRARSASEMENFFWAMEQYFRAMNIEDDVTKYEARAKLQRLMQRGTVREYVREFSELMLQISDLSEKEAFFSFTDRLKPWEKQELQC
;
A
#
# COMPACT_ATOMS: atom_id res chain seq x y z
N MET A 1 -30.12 11.48 6.44
CA MET A 1 -29.15 10.52 5.85
C MET A 1 -27.96 11.25 5.24
N VAL A 2 -28.16 12.21 4.34
CA VAL A 2 -27.10 13.07 3.78
C VAL A 2 -26.30 13.82 4.85
N THR A 3 -26.96 14.29 5.91
CA THR A 3 -26.31 14.98 7.04
C THR A 3 -25.34 14.07 7.82
N ALA A 4 -25.74 12.84 8.10
CA ALA A 4 -24.92 11.84 8.80
C ALA A 4 -23.70 11.43 7.97
N LEU A 5 -23.85 11.24 6.66
CA LEU A 5 -22.72 10.97 5.75
C LEU A 5 -21.74 12.16 5.69
N LYS A 6 -22.25 13.40 5.77
CA LYS A 6 -21.42 14.60 5.77
C LYS A 6 -20.61 14.75 7.07
N GLU A 7 -21.20 14.36 8.19
CA GLU A 7 -20.51 14.29 9.49
C GLU A 7 -19.42 13.20 9.47
N GLU A 8 -19.73 12.00 8.98
CA GLU A 8 -18.73 10.92 8.83
C GLU A 8 -17.57 11.31 7.91
N ILE A 9 -17.83 11.96 6.77
CA ILE A 9 -16.79 12.44 5.86
C ILE A 9 -15.89 13.48 6.54
N ASN A 10 -16.46 14.36 7.38
CA ASN A 10 -15.70 15.36 8.11
C ASN A 10 -14.85 14.74 9.23
N GLU A 11 -15.37 13.74 9.93
CA GLU A 11 -14.63 12.98 10.94
C GLU A 11 -13.46 12.22 10.31
N LEU A 12 -13.70 11.49 9.22
CA LEU A 12 -12.68 10.76 8.46
C LEU A 12 -11.61 11.69 7.87
N LYS A 13 -11.99 12.89 7.42
CA LYS A 13 -11.02 13.93 7.02
C LYS A 13 -10.18 14.42 8.19
N GLY A 14 -10.75 14.48 9.39
CA GLY A 14 -10.04 14.79 10.63
C GLY A 14 -8.99 13.73 10.99
N GLU A 15 -9.39 12.46 10.97
CA GLU A 15 -8.49 11.32 11.22
C GLU A 15 -7.34 11.27 10.21
N LEU A 16 -7.63 11.43 8.91
CA LEU A 16 -6.61 11.48 7.86
C LEU A 16 -5.64 12.65 8.04
N LYS A 17 -6.11 13.80 8.52
CA LYS A 17 -5.27 14.96 8.78
C LYS A 17 -4.31 14.72 9.94
N ILE A 18 -4.78 14.07 11.01
CA ILE A 18 -3.94 13.67 12.15
C ILE A 18 -2.90 12.64 11.69
N PHE A 19 -3.34 11.63 10.94
CA PHE A 19 -2.45 10.61 10.42
C PHE A 19 -1.37 11.19 9.48
N LYS A 20 -1.74 12.11 8.58
CA LYS A 20 -0.80 12.84 7.71
C LYS A 20 0.15 13.72 8.51
N ALA A 21 -0.29 14.34 9.60
CA ALA A 21 0.55 15.12 10.50
C ALA A 21 1.53 14.25 11.31
N VAL A 22 1.10 13.07 11.77
CA VAL A 22 1.97 12.10 12.47
C VAL A 22 3.06 11.56 11.54
N ILE A 23 2.74 11.30 10.27
CA ILE A 23 3.74 10.96 9.25
C ILE A 23 4.63 12.15 8.92
N GLY A 24 4.06 13.36 8.80
CA GLY A 24 4.79 14.58 8.46
C GLY A 24 5.75 15.07 9.55
N ASN A 25 5.46 14.80 10.82
CA ASN A 25 6.23 15.28 11.98
C ASN A 25 7.32 14.31 12.50
N GLY A 26 7.74 13.33 11.69
CA GLY A 26 9.07 12.73 11.88
C GLY A 26 9.22 11.69 13.01
N MET A 27 8.19 10.91 13.31
CA MET A 27 8.33 9.73 14.19
C MET A 27 8.74 8.44 13.46
N LEU A 28 9.15 8.54 12.19
CA LEU A 28 10.12 7.63 11.58
C LEU A 28 11.46 8.37 11.51
N ALA A 29 12.18 8.34 12.63
CA ALA A 29 13.58 8.70 12.68
C ALA A 29 14.31 7.95 11.55
N SER A 30 14.91 8.75 10.66
CA SER A 30 15.74 8.34 9.53
C SER A 30 15.17 7.20 8.68
N LYS A 31 14.65 7.51 7.49
CA LYS A 31 14.99 6.64 6.34
C LYS A 31 16.52 6.57 6.36
N PRO A 32 17.17 5.41 6.57
CA PRO A 32 18.49 5.28 6.03
C PRO A 32 18.26 5.58 4.55
N LYS A 33 18.89 6.64 4.05
CA LYS A 33 19.17 6.73 2.63
C LYS A 33 19.84 5.40 2.35
N LEU A 34 19.08 4.44 1.81
CA LEU A 34 19.62 3.17 1.36
C LEU A 34 20.65 3.62 0.36
N GLN A 35 21.90 3.59 0.83
CA GLN A 35 23.04 3.66 -0.05
C GLN A 35 22.66 2.61 -1.07
N VAL A 36 22.58 3.02 -2.33
CA VAL A 36 22.68 2.09 -3.43
C VAL A 36 24.11 1.55 -3.31
N MET A 37 24.35 0.72 -2.30
CA MET A 37 25.38 -0.29 -2.33
C MET A 37 25.00 -1.07 -3.55
N ASP A 38 25.91 -1.15 -4.51
CA ASP A 38 25.85 -2.12 -5.60
C ASP A 38 25.66 -3.50 -4.96
N VAL A 39 24.41 -3.90 -4.73
CA VAL A 39 24.08 -5.19 -4.13
C VAL A 39 24.56 -6.21 -5.15
N PRO A 40 25.59 -7.01 -4.85
CA PRO A 40 26.17 -7.90 -5.84
C PRO A 40 25.11 -8.91 -6.24
N LYS A 41 24.70 -8.88 -7.51
CA LYS A 41 23.70 -9.80 -8.04
C LYS A 41 24.18 -11.24 -7.81
N PRO A 42 23.35 -12.12 -7.20
CA PRO A 42 23.78 -13.47 -6.90
C PRO A 42 24.20 -14.19 -8.19
N LYS A 43 25.29 -14.95 -8.11
CA LYS A 43 25.83 -15.70 -9.27
C LYS A 43 24.76 -16.67 -9.78
N ALA A 44 24.65 -16.79 -11.10
CA ALA A 44 23.72 -17.74 -11.71
C ALA A 44 24.01 -19.17 -11.21
N PHE A 45 22.97 -19.85 -10.71
CA PHE A 45 23.06 -21.22 -10.22
C PHE A 45 23.56 -22.12 -11.36
N LYS A 46 24.75 -22.71 -11.22
CA LYS A 46 25.38 -23.51 -12.29
C LYS A 46 24.80 -24.93 -12.42
N ARG A 47 23.59 -25.17 -11.90
CA ARG A 47 22.85 -26.43 -12.02
C ARG A 47 23.64 -27.66 -11.53
N ALA A 48 24.65 -27.45 -10.68
CA ALA A 48 25.36 -28.56 -10.04
C ALA A 48 24.40 -29.25 -9.06
N ARG A 49 24.38 -30.59 -9.06
CA ARG A 49 23.53 -31.39 -8.17
C ARG A 49 24.13 -31.45 -6.75
N SER A 50 24.42 -30.29 -6.17
CA SER A 50 24.88 -30.14 -4.79
C SER A 50 23.79 -29.44 -3.99
N ALA A 51 23.24 -30.13 -2.98
CA ALA A 51 22.23 -29.56 -2.10
C ALA A 51 22.74 -28.29 -1.40
N SER A 52 24.03 -28.27 -1.04
CA SER A 52 24.67 -27.13 -0.39
C SER A 52 24.84 -25.92 -1.30
N GLU A 53 25.06 -26.09 -2.61
CA GLU A 53 25.07 -24.96 -3.55
C GLU A 53 23.67 -24.36 -3.74
N MET A 54 22.64 -25.19 -3.69
CA MET A 54 21.25 -24.76 -3.78
C MET A 54 20.83 -23.98 -2.54
N GLU A 55 21.20 -24.47 -1.35
CA GLU A 55 20.96 -23.78 -0.08
C GLU A 55 21.72 -22.45 0.01
N ASN A 56 23.00 -22.43 -0.37
CA ASN A 56 23.79 -21.18 -0.44
C ASN A 56 23.19 -20.18 -1.44
N PHE A 57 22.63 -20.66 -2.56
CA PHE A 57 21.97 -19.81 -3.55
C PHE A 57 20.66 -19.22 -3.01
N PHE A 58 19.84 -20.01 -2.33
CA PHE A 58 18.61 -19.50 -1.70
C PHE A 58 18.92 -18.46 -0.64
N TRP A 59 19.90 -18.71 0.22
CA TRP A 59 20.33 -17.74 1.22
C TRP A 59 20.81 -16.44 0.57
N ALA A 60 21.64 -16.51 -0.48
CA ALA A 60 22.10 -15.33 -1.21
C ALA A 60 20.95 -14.56 -1.90
N MET A 61 19.96 -15.28 -2.43
CA MET A 61 18.76 -14.66 -3.01
C MET A 61 17.88 -13.97 -1.97
N GLU A 62 17.68 -14.59 -0.80
CA GLU A 62 16.96 -13.97 0.30
C GLU A 62 17.64 -12.67 0.76
N GLN A 63 18.96 -12.68 0.93
CA GLN A 63 19.71 -11.47 1.29
C GLN A 63 19.63 -10.40 0.21
N TYR A 64 19.68 -10.80 -1.08
CA TYR A 64 19.50 -9.89 -2.21
C TYR A 64 18.11 -9.24 -2.20
N PHE A 65 17.03 -10.01 -2.01
CA PHE A 65 15.67 -9.48 -1.98
C PHE A 65 15.43 -8.53 -0.80
N ARG A 66 15.97 -8.85 0.39
CA ARG A 66 15.94 -7.96 1.56
C ARG A 66 16.68 -6.66 1.30
N ALA A 67 17.88 -6.72 0.73
CA ALA A 67 18.69 -5.53 0.44
C ALA A 67 18.07 -4.63 -0.63
N MET A 68 17.39 -5.22 -1.62
CA MET A 68 16.67 -4.50 -2.68
C MET A 68 15.30 -3.97 -2.24
N ASN A 69 14.87 -4.22 -1.00
CA ASN A 69 13.54 -3.87 -0.49
C ASN A 69 12.40 -4.48 -1.32
N ILE A 70 12.62 -5.62 -1.97
CA ILE A 70 11.63 -6.27 -2.85
C ILE A 70 10.43 -6.81 -2.05
N GLU A 71 10.62 -7.13 -0.77
CA GLU A 71 9.51 -7.50 0.12
C GLU A 71 8.46 -6.36 0.25
N ASP A 72 8.90 -5.09 0.25
CA ASP A 72 8.03 -3.91 0.27
C ASP A 72 7.32 -3.69 -1.08
N ASP A 73 7.92 -4.11 -2.19
CA ASP A 73 7.28 -4.04 -3.50
C ASP A 73 6.20 -5.13 -3.68
N VAL A 74 6.41 -6.32 -3.10
CA VAL A 74 5.41 -7.40 -3.10
C VAL A 74 4.18 -7.00 -2.28
N THR A 75 4.36 -6.44 -1.08
CA THR A 75 3.24 -5.98 -0.25
C THR A 75 2.47 -4.83 -0.92
N LYS A 76 3.15 -3.88 -1.56
CA LYS A 76 2.50 -2.84 -2.39
C LYS A 76 1.72 -3.43 -3.55
N TYR A 77 2.27 -4.42 -4.24
CA TYR A 77 1.59 -5.09 -5.34
C TYR A 77 0.29 -5.76 -4.87
N GLU A 78 0.32 -6.48 -3.75
CA GLU A 78 -0.86 -7.10 -3.15
C GLU A 78 -1.88 -6.06 -2.70
N ALA A 79 -1.45 -4.98 -2.05
CA ALA A 79 -2.31 -3.87 -1.66
C ALA A 79 -3.01 -3.24 -2.87
N ARG A 80 -2.30 -3.03 -3.99
CA ARG A 80 -2.88 -2.55 -5.25
C ARG A 80 -3.89 -3.53 -5.83
N ALA A 81 -3.57 -4.82 -5.85
CA ALA A 81 -4.49 -5.85 -6.33
C ALA A 81 -5.78 -5.89 -5.47
N LYS A 82 -5.66 -5.70 -4.16
CA LYS A 82 -6.80 -5.61 -3.24
C LYS A 82 -7.60 -4.32 -3.46
N LEU A 83 -6.93 -3.18 -3.66
CA LEU A 83 -7.57 -1.90 -3.99
C LEU A 83 -8.41 -2.00 -5.26
N GLN A 84 -7.90 -2.68 -6.30
CA GLN A 84 -8.63 -2.87 -7.55
C GLN A 84 -9.93 -3.67 -7.38
N ARG A 85 -9.96 -4.61 -6.43
CA ARG A 85 -11.10 -5.48 -6.13
C ARG A 85 -12.01 -4.95 -5.03
N LEU A 86 -11.57 -3.90 -4.32
CA LEU A 86 -12.33 -3.31 -3.23
C LEU A 86 -13.59 -2.69 -3.81
N MET A 87 -14.73 -3.11 -3.27
CA MET A 87 -16.05 -2.59 -3.61
C MET A 87 -16.75 -2.33 -2.29
N GLN A 88 -17.49 -1.24 -2.20
CA GLN A 88 -18.31 -0.96 -1.03
C GLN A 88 -19.41 -2.02 -0.91
N ARG A 89 -19.22 -3.03 -0.05
CA ARG A 89 -20.21 -4.09 0.21
C ARG A 89 -21.07 -3.78 1.43
N GLY A 90 -20.45 -3.35 2.52
CA GLY A 90 -21.09 -2.97 3.78
C GLY A 90 -21.43 -1.48 3.86
N THR A 91 -21.13 -0.89 5.02
CA THR A 91 -21.31 0.54 5.31
C THR A 91 -20.23 1.38 4.62
N VAL A 92 -20.49 2.69 4.44
CA VAL A 92 -19.49 3.65 3.94
C VAL A 92 -18.27 3.67 4.86
N ARG A 93 -18.48 3.69 6.19
CA ARG A 93 -17.41 3.72 7.18
C ARG A 93 -16.46 2.53 7.06
N GLU A 94 -16.98 1.31 6.89
CA GLU A 94 -16.15 0.12 6.70
C GLU A 94 -15.35 0.19 5.41
N TYR A 95 -15.99 0.64 4.32
CA TYR A 95 -15.32 0.82 3.03
C TYR A 95 -14.22 1.87 3.07
N VAL A 96 -14.48 3.04 3.69
CA VAL A 96 -13.47 4.09 3.84
C VAL A 96 -12.30 3.59 4.68
N ARG A 97 -12.55 2.87 5.77
CA ARG A 97 -11.50 2.28 6.60
C ARG A 97 -10.60 1.33 5.80
N GLU A 98 -11.19 0.37 5.07
CA GLU A 98 -10.43 -0.57 4.23
C GLU A 98 -9.67 0.15 3.10
N PHE A 99 -10.27 1.17 2.49
CA PHE A 99 -9.64 1.98 1.46
C PHE A 99 -8.45 2.77 2.01
N SER A 100 -8.61 3.39 3.19
CA SER A 100 -7.56 4.13 3.87
C SER A 100 -6.40 3.23 4.26
N GLU A 101 -6.64 2.04 4.81
CA GLU A 101 -5.57 1.08 5.12
C GLU A 101 -4.74 0.71 3.88
N LEU A 102 -5.39 0.52 2.73
CA LEU A 102 -4.71 0.22 1.46
C LEU A 102 -3.91 1.41 0.94
N MET A 103 -4.42 2.63 1.09
CA MET A 103 -3.67 3.85 0.76
C MET A 103 -2.36 3.96 1.55
N LEU A 104 -2.35 3.51 2.81
CA LEU A 104 -1.15 3.55 3.65
C LEU A 104 -0.09 2.54 3.21
N GLN A 105 -0.52 1.38 2.73
CA GLN A 105 0.38 0.35 2.21
C GLN A 105 0.96 0.75 0.85
N ILE A 106 0.23 1.54 0.05
CA ILE A 106 0.67 2.00 -1.28
C ILE A 106 1.23 3.42 -1.16
N SER A 107 2.46 3.54 -0.65
CA SER A 107 3.11 4.83 -0.36
C SER A 107 3.30 5.76 -1.57
N ASP A 108 3.18 5.25 -2.80
CA ASP A 108 3.33 5.96 -4.07
C ASP A 108 1.99 6.21 -4.80
N LEU A 109 0.86 5.97 -4.15
CA LEU A 109 -0.47 6.24 -4.72
C LEU A 109 -0.75 7.75 -4.75
N SER A 110 -1.01 8.29 -5.94
CA SER A 110 -1.30 9.73 -6.06
C SER A 110 -2.70 10.08 -5.54
N GLU A 111 -2.89 11.31 -5.03
CA GLU A 111 -4.21 11.79 -4.57
C GLU A 111 -5.28 11.69 -5.67
N LYS A 112 -4.86 11.89 -6.93
CA LYS A 112 -5.73 11.78 -8.11
C LYS A 112 -6.16 10.33 -8.37
N GLU A 113 -5.23 9.38 -8.36
CA GLU A 113 -5.55 7.95 -8.53
C GLU A 113 -6.38 7.41 -7.37
N ALA A 114 -6.08 7.85 -6.15
CA ALA A 114 -6.87 7.55 -4.96
C ALA A 114 -8.33 8.03 -5.13
N PHE A 115 -8.52 9.27 -5.55
CA PHE A 115 -9.86 9.83 -5.76
C PHE A 115 -10.65 9.05 -6.82
N PHE A 116 -10.06 8.75 -7.97
CA PHE A 116 -10.73 7.97 -9.01
C PHE A 116 -11.04 6.54 -8.55
N SER A 117 -10.11 5.89 -7.85
CA SER A 117 -10.32 4.54 -7.32
C SER A 117 -11.44 4.53 -6.27
N PHE A 118 -11.47 5.52 -5.39
CA PHE A 118 -12.49 5.66 -4.37
C PHE A 118 -13.87 5.87 -4.98
N THR A 119 -13.99 6.84 -5.88
CA THR A 119 -15.27 7.23 -6.49
C THR A 119 -15.81 6.17 -7.43
N ASP A 120 -14.96 5.51 -8.23
CA ASP A 120 -15.41 4.49 -9.19
C ASP A 120 -15.91 3.21 -8.51
N ARG A 121 -15.50 2.95 -7.26
CA ARG A 121 -15.82 1.73 -6.50
C ARG A 121 -16.93 1.93 -5.45
N LEU A 122 -17.47 3.15 -5.34
CA LEU A 122 -18.68 3.44 -4.57
C LEU A 122 -19.92 2.80 -5.21
N LYS A 123 -20.92 2.47 -4.37
CA LYS A 123 -22.20 1.93 -4.82
C LYS A 123 -22.90 2.89 -5.81
N PRO A 124 -23.59 2.38 -6.86
CA PRO A 124 -24.24 3.23 -7.86
C PRO A 124 -25.23 4.25 -7.28
N TRP A 125 -25.99 3.89 -6.24
CA TRP A 125 -26.93 4.79 -5.59
C TRP A 125 -26.27 5.88 -4.73
N GLU A 126 -25.04 5.68 -4.25
CA GLU A 126 -24.27 6.73 -3.57
C GLU A 126 -23.57 7.66 -4.56
N LYS A 127 -23.18 7.15 -5.74
CA LYS A 127 -22.70 7.98 -6.85
C LYS A 127 -23.76 8.99 -7.31
N GLN A 128 -25.04 8.60 -7.26
CA GLN A 128 -26.16 9.44 -7.69
C GLN A 128 -26.44 10.60 -6.73
N GLU A 129 -26.24 10.40 -5.42
CA GLU A 129 -26.33 11.46 -4.40
C GLU A 129 -25.18 12.47 -4.49
N LEU A 130 -23.99 12.06 -4.96
CA LEU A 130 -22.83 12.94 -5.15
C LEU A 130 -22.92 13.83 -6.41
N GLN A 131 -23.87 13.54 -7.32
CA GLN A 131 -24.10 14.31 -8.55
C GLN A 131 -25.27 15.31 -8.44
N CYS A 132 -25.96 15.35 -7.30
CA CYS A 132 -27.01 16.32 -6.98
C CYS A 132 -26.45 17.51 -6.20
#